data_AF-A0A401NGH2-F1
#
_entry.id   AF-A0A401NGH2-F1
#
_cell.length_a   1.000
_cell.length_b   1.000
_cell.length_c   1.000
_cell.angle_alpha   90.00
_cell.angle_beta   90.00
_cell.angle_gamma   90.00
#
_symmetry.space_group_name_H-M   'P 1'
#
loop_
_entity.id
_entity.type
_entity.pdbx_description
1 polymer ?
#
loop_
_entity_poly.entity_id
_entity_poly.type
_entity_poly.pdbx_seq_one_letter_code
_entity_poly.pdbx_strand_id
1 'polypeptide(L)'
;MGAIVLKLCLFVIGPVVGLKVIQSPPVLDLNISWIVEGDVSYQTEPDSLTVNRDNTYNLSSRLQITDTHRDQGTAVICEVQHITHSELSIPVIIRYLIIFVGISLLLTAMICVQIFK
;
A
#
# COMPACT_ATOMS: atom_id res chain seq x y z
N MET A 1 -0.05 25.28 9.99
CA MET A 1 0.90 24.14 9.93
C MET A 1 0.07 22.89 10.16
N GLY A 2 -0.22 22.12 9.11
CA GLY A 2 -0.99 20.88 9.24
C GLY A 2 -0.12 19.75 9.79
N ALA A 3 -0.71 18.88 10.61
CA ALA A 3 0.00 17.71 11.13
C ALA A 3 -0.02 16.59 10.08
N ILE A 4 1.07 15.84 9.96
CA ILE A 4 1.11 14.65 9.09
C ILE A 4 0.30 13.54 9.76
N VAL A 5 -0.72 13.08 9.07
CA VAL A 5 -1.67 12.08 9.58
C VAL A 5 -1.37 10.68 9.05
N LEU A 6 -0.80 10.58 7.85
CA LEU A 6 -0.47 9.30 7.24
C LEU A 6 0.67 9.48 6.22
N LYS A 7 1.69 8.62 6.30
CA LYS A 7 2.71 8.51 5.25
C LYS A 7 2.65 7.11 4.65
N LEU A 8 2.43 7.06 3.35
CA LEU A 8 2.36 5.84 2.56
C LEU A 8 3.49 5.84 1.57
N CYS A 9 4.15 4.70 1.38
CA CYS A 9 5.11 4.49 0.32
C CYS A 9 4.79 3.19 -0.40
N LEU A 10 4.34 3.32 -1.65
CA LEU A 10 4.15 2.22 -2.59
C LEU A 10 5.48 1.97 -3.30
N PHE A 11 5.87 0.71 -3.44
CA PHE A 11 7.04 0.29 -4.20
C PHE A 11 6.68 -0.83 -5.17
N VAL A 12 7.15 -0.71 -6.40
CA VAL A 12 7.02 -1.75 -7.44
C VAL A 12 8.41 -2.24 -7.78
N ILE A 13 8.69 -3.51 -7.49
CA ILE A 13 9.97 -4.17 -7.75
C ILE A 13 9.66 -5.44 -8.53
N GLY A 14 9.64 -5.32 -9.84
CA GLY A 14 9.28 -6.44 -10.68
C GLY A 14 7.84 -6.88 -10.53
N PRO A 15 7.59 -8.20 -10.39
CA PRO A 15 6.23 -8.69 -10.17
C PRO A 15 5.74 -8.43 -8.75
N VAL A 16 6.56 -7.83 -7.88
CA VAL A 16 6.20 -7.53 -6.50
C VAL A 16 5.75 -6.08 -6.39
N VAL A 17 4.52 -5.90 -5.91
CA VAL A 17 4.00 -4.63 -5.42
C VAL A 17 4.00 -4.68 -3.92
N GLY A 18 4.48 -3.63 -3.27
CA GLY A 18 4.34 -3.51 -1.83
C GLY A 18 4.00 -2.10 -1.40
N LEU A 19 3.34 -2.04 -0.25
CA LEU A 19 2.92 -0.82 0.38
C LEU A 19 3.50 -0.80 1.79
N LYS A 20 4.04 0.35 2.18
CA LYS A 20 4.53 0.60 3.52
C LYS A 20 3.88 1.85 4.09
N VAL A 21 3.17 1.70 5.20
CA VAL A 21 2.80 2.78 6.10
C VAL A 21 4.00 3.07 6.98
N ILE A 22 4.43 4.33 7.04
CA ILE A 22 5.64 4.74 7.76
C ILE A 22 5.28 5.83 8.77
N GLN A 23 5.65 5.63 10.03
CA GLN A 23 5.52 6.63 11.07
C GLN A 23 4.11 7.24 11.15
N SER A 24 3.06 6.42 11.02
CA SER A 24 1.70 6.94 11.23
C SER A 24 1.47 7.19 12.72
N PRO A 25 0.73 8.25 13.10
CA PRO A 25 0.24 8.42 14.46
C PRO A 25 -0.51 7.17 14.95
N PRO A 26 -0.79 7.04 16.27
CA PRO A 26 -1.63 5.97 16.78
C PRO A 26 -2.97 5.91 16.03
N VAL A 27 -3.17 4.80 15.33
CA VAL A 27 -4.34 4.53 14.52
C VAL A 27 -5.34 3.75 15.36
N LEU A 28 -6.64 4.02 15.18
CA LEU A 28 -7.67 3.17 15.75
C LEU A 28 -7.78 1.89 14.93
N ASP A 29 -7.67 2.03 13.61
CA ASP A 29 -7.75 0.92 12.66
C ASP A 29 -6.93 1.27 11.40
N LEU A 30 -6.21 0.28 10.89
CA LEU A 30 -5.41 0.39 9.66
C LEU A 30 -5.44 -0.96 8.95
N ASN A 31 -6.02 -0.95 7.76
CA ASN A 31 -6.17 -2.14 6.92
C ASN A 31 -5.64 -1.86 5.51
N ILE A 32 -4.94 -2.85 4.95
CA ILE A 32 -4.48 -2.84 3.55
C ILE A 32 -5.14 -4.02 2.86
N SER A 33 -5.83 -3.76 1.76
CA SER A 33 -6.42 -4.78 0.90
C SER A 33 -5.87 -4.69 -0.51
N TRP A 34 -5.65 -5.85 -1.12
CA TRP A 34 -5.21 -5.98 -2.51
C TRP A 34 -6.36 -6.53 -3.33
N ILE A 35 -6.72 -5.81 -4.38
CA ILE A 35 -7.72 -6.22 -5.36
C ILE A 35 -6.98 -6.38 -6.68
N VAL A 36 -6.92 -7.62 -7.19
CA VAL A 36 -6.27 -7.93 -8.46
C VAL A 36 -7.36 -8.14 -9.50
N GLU A 37 -7.36 -7.31 -10.53
CA GLU A 37 -8.24 -7.45 -11.69
C GLU A 37 -7.50 -8.16 -12.83
N GLY A 38 -8.04 -9.29 -13.26
CA GLY A 38 -7.47 -10.15 -14.30
C GLY A 38 -7.43 -11.62 -13.89
N ASP A 39 -7.20 -12.51 -14.84
CA ASP A 39 -6.99 -13.95 -14.59
C ASP A 39 -5.50 -14.22 -14.34
N VAL A 40 -5.03 -13.72 -13.20
CA VAL A 40 -3.62 -13.72 -12.81
C VAL A 40 -3.45 -14.37 -11.45
N SER A 41 -2.46 -15.26 -11.36
CA SER A 41 -2.09 -15.86 -10.08
C SER A 41 -1.25 -14.87 -9.27
N TYR A 42 -1.58 -14.71 -7.99
CA TYR A 42 -0.86 -13.86 -7.06
C TYR A 42 -0.73 -14.53 -5.70
N GLN A 43 0.24 -14.06 -4.92
CA GLN A 43 0.46 -14.43 -3.53
C GLN A 43 0.64 -13.17 -2.70
N THR A 44 -0.02 -13.10 -1.54
CA THR A 44 0.21 -12.06 -0.55
C THR A 44 1.26 -12.53 0.45
N GLU A 45 2.25 -11.68 0.74
CA GLU A 45 3.15 -11.93 1.87
C GLU A 45 2.45 -11.53 3.17
N PRO A 46 2.80 -12.15 4.32
CA PRO A 46 2.25 -11.76 5.61
C PRO A 46 2.53 -10.29 5.92
N ASP A 47 1.51 -9.58 6.39
CA ASP A 47 1.66 -8.19 6.82
C ASP A 47 2.56 -8.11 8.05
N SER A 48 3.50 -7.16 8.04
CA SER A 48 4.39 -6.89 9.16
C SER A 48 4.00 -5.58 9.84
N LEU A 49 3.39 -5.69 11.03
CA LEU A 49 3.09 -4.56 11.91
C LEU A 49 4.23 -4.37 12.92
N THR A 50 4.77 -3.16 12.99
CA THR A 50 5.78 -2.78 13.97
C THR A 50 5.41 -1.48 14.65
N VAL A 51 5.39 -1.49 15.97
CA VAL A 51 5.23 -0.29 16.78
C VAL A 51 6.62 0.30 17.03
N ASN A 52 6.84 1.52 16.57
CA ASN A 52 8.09 2.24 16.76
C ASN A 52 8.18 2.78 18.21
N ARG A 53 9.39 3.13 18.65
CA ARG A 53 9.63 3.67 20.01
C ARG A 53 8.95 5.02 20.27
N ASP A 54 8.59 5.74 19.23
CA ASP A 54 7.88 7.02 19.26
C ASP A 54 6.34 6.86 19.25
N ASN A 55 5.85 5.64 19.53
CA ASN A 55 4.44 5.25 19.47
C ASN A 55 3.80 5.39 18.07
N THR A 56 4.61 5.54 17.03
CA THR A 56 4.11 5.49 15.65
C THR A 56 4.03 4.04 15.16
N TYR A 57 3.18 3.79 14.18
CA TYR A 57 2.99 2.48 13.60
C TYR A 57 3.62 2.40 12.21
N ASN A 58 4.28 1.29 11.93
CA ASN A 58 4.69 0.89 10.60
C ASN A 58 3.92 -0.37 10.23
N LEU A 59 3.29 -0.38 9.07
CA LEU A 59 2.65 -1.55 8.49
C LEU A 59 3.23 -1.76 7.11
N SER A 60 3.70 -2.97 6.80
CA SER A 60 4.08 -3.30 5.43
C SER A 60 3.29 -4.49 4.92
N SER A 61 2.70 -4.34 3.74
CA SER A 61 1.97 -5.38 3.03
C SER A 61 2.57 -5.53 1.63
N ARG A 62 2.62 -6.77 1.12
CA ARG A 62 3.21 -7.07 -0.19
C ARG A 62 2.38 -8.09 -0.94
N LEU A 63 2.31 -7.90 -2.25
CA LEU A 63 1.64 -8.74 -3.22
C LEU A 63 2.65 -9.09 -4.31
N GLN A 64 2.86 -10.38 -4.53
CA GLN A 64 3.69 -10.91 -5.60
C GLN A 64 2.80 -11.54 -6.68
N ILE A 65 2.97 -11.08 -7.91
CA ILE A 65 2.37 -11.71 -9.10
C ILE A 65 3.23 -12.93 -9.47
N THR A 66 2.61 -14.12 -9.56
CA THR A 66 3.34 -15.38 -9.78
C THR A 66 3.37 -15.81 -11.25
N ASP A 67 2.36 -15.45 -12.04
CA ASP A 67 2.31 -15.79 -13.46
C ASP A 67 2.40 -14.54 -14.34
N THR A 68 3.63 -14.11 -14.60
CA THR A 68 3.88 -12.85 -15.30
C THR A 68 3.72 -12.93 -16.82
N HIS A 69 3.51 -14.13 -17.36
CA HIS A 69 3.52 -14.38 -18.80
C HIS A 69 2.17 -14.06 -19.46
N ARG A 70 1.12 -13.86 -18.65
CA ARG A 70 -0.26 -13.53 -19.07
C ARG A 70 -0.61 -12.04 -18.89
N ASP A 71 0.32 -11.25 -18.39
CA ASP A 71 0.14 -9.91 -17.79
C ASP A 71 -0.20 -8.74 -18.74
N GLN A 72 -0.67 -8.99 -19.97
CA GLN A 72 -1.13 -7.88 -20.81
C GLN A 72 -2.49 -7.37 -20.30
N GLY A 73 -2.44 -6.39 -19.40
CA GLY A 73 -3.63 -5.68 -18.89
C GLY A 73 -3.99 -5.93 -17.43
N THR A 74 -3.09 -6.52 -16.63
CA THR A 74 -3.34 -6.73 -15.20
C THR A 74 -3.37 -5.39 -14.46
N ALA A 75 -4.46 -5.16 -13.73
CA ALA A 75 -4.62 -4.01 -12.87
C ALA A 75 -4.63 -4.47 -11.41
N VAL A 76 -3.71 -3.95 -10.61
CA VAL A 76 -3.68 -4.16 -9.17
C VAL A 76 -4.14 -2.90 -8.49
N ILE A 77 -5.18 -3.01 -7.68
CA ILE A 77 -5.70 -1.94 -6.84
C ILE A 77 -5.28 -2.22 -5.40
N CYS A 78 -4.45 -1.34 -4.85
CA CYS A 78 -4.12 -1.33 -3.43
C CYS A 78 -5.06 -0.36 -2.72
N GLU A 79 -5.89 -0.87 -1.82
CA GLU A 79 -6.78 -0.06 -1.00
C GLU A 79 -6.26 0.02 0.43
N VAL A 80 -6.16 1.25 0.93
CA VAL A 80 -5.67 1.55 2.28
C VAL A 80 -6.79 2.23 3.03
N GLN A 81 -7.25 1.60 4.09
CA GLN A 81 -8.23 2.17 5.00
C GLN A 81 -7.52 2.57 6.30
N HIS A 82 -7.65 3.83 6.66
CA HIS A 82 -6.97 4.40 7.82
C HIS A 82 -7.95 5.21 8.67
N ILE A 83 -8.16 4.78 9.92
CA ILE A 83 -9.03 5.44 10.89
C ILE A 83 -8.16 6.08 11.99
N THR A 84 -8.18 7.40 12.03
CA THR A 84 -7.43 8.18 13.02
C THR A 84 -8.27 8.45 14.26
N HIS A 85 -7.64 8.49 15.43
CA HIS A 85 -8.28 8.85 16.70
C HIS A 85 -8.54 10.37 16.85
N SER A 86 -8.92 11.05 15.76
CA SER A 86 -9.32 12.46 15.79
C SER A 86 -10.83 12.60 16.00
N GLU A 87 -11.30 13.76 16.50
CA GLU A 87 -12.72 14.03 16.88
C GLU A 87 -13.78 13.65 15.83
N LEU A 88 -13.37 13.47 14.57
CA LEU A 88 -14.20 12.92 13.52
C LEU A 88 -13.56 11.60 13.09
N SER A 89 -14.13 10.48 13.53
CA SER A 89 -13.74 9.09 13.22
C SER A 89 -13.98 8.73 11.75
N ILE A 90 -13.63 9.62 10.82
CA ILE A 90 -13.84 9.42 9.39
C ILE A 90 -12.73 8.52 8.86
N PRO A 91 -13.06 7.39 8.20
CA PRO A 91 -12.07 6.56 7.53
C PRO A 91 -11.51 7.31 6.33
N VAL A 92 -10.18 7.39 6.24
CA VAL A 92 -9.48 7.82 5.04
C VAL A 92 -9.23 6.58 4.18
N ILE A 93 -9.80 6.57 2.96
CA ILE A 93 -9.64 5.47 2.00
C ILE A 93 -8.81 5.97 0.82
N ILE A 94 -7.73 5.26 0.50
CA ILE A 94 -6.83 5.61 -0.59
C ILE A 94 -6.70 4.40 -1.50
N ARG A 95 -6.89 4.61 -2.81
CA ARG A 95 -6.78 3.57 -3.83
C ARG A 95 -5.65 3.89 -4.78
N TYR A 96 -4.68 2.99 -4.89
CA TYR A 96 -3.61 3.06 -5.88
C TYR A 96 -3.90 2.06 -6.98
N LEU A 97 -4.01 2.53 -8.23
CA LEU A 97 -4.13 1.68 -9.41
C LEU A 97 -2.73 1.48 -10.02
N ILE A 98 -2.25 0.25 -10.01
CA ILE A 98 -1.00 -0.16 -10.66
C ILE A 98 -1.34 -0.96 -11.91
N ILE A 99 -0.89 -0.50 -13.08
CA ILE A 99 -1.10 -1.19 -14.36
C ILE A 99 0.24 -1.76 -14.82
N PHE A 100 0.28 -3.07 -15.05
CA PHE A 100 1.45 -3.74 -15.61
C PHE A 100 1.40 -3.68 -17.14
N VAL A 101 2.27 -2.87 -17.76
CA VAL A 101 2.39 -2.74 -19.21
C VAL A 101 3.63 -3.50 -19.69
N GLY A 102 3.57 -4.84 -19.61
CA GLY A 102 4.64 -5.76 -20.05
C GLY A 102 5.79 -5.97 -19.05
N ILE A 103 6.59 -7.03 -19.28
CA ILE A 103 7.67 -7.53 -18.39
C ILE A 103 8.91 -6.61 -18.35
N SER A 104 8.89 -5.40 -18.92
CA SER A 104 10.07 -4.52 -18.94
C SER A 104 10.30 -3.83 -17.60
N LEU A 105 10.75 -4.64 -16.64
CA LEU A 105 11.32 -4.32 -15.34
C LEU A 105 12.60 -3.51 -15.49
N LEU A 106 12.52 -2.19 -15.45
CA LEU A 106 13.69 -1.39 -15.07
C LEU A 106 13.36 -0.16 -14.22
N LEU A 107 12.08 0.18 -14.05
CA LEU A 107 11.65 1.30 -13.21
C LEU A 107 11.16 0.77 -11.87
N THR A 108 12.05 0.71 -10.89
CA THR A 108 11.63 0.69 -9.49
C THR A 108 10.94 2.01 -9.18
N ALA A 109 9.62 2.03 -9.23
CA ALA A 109 8.83 3.19 -8.87
C ALA A 109 8.55 3.14 -7.36
N MET A 110 9.04 4.14 -6.62
CA MET A 110 8.62 4.39 -5.24
C MET A 110 7.76 5.65 -5.23
N ILE A 111 6.50 5.52 -4.84
CA ILE A 111 5.55 6.63 -4.74
C ILE A 111 5.23 6.81 -3.27
N CYS A 112 5.63 7.95 -2.70
CA CYS A 112 5.29 8.29 -1.32
C CYS A 112 4.24 9.41 -1.27
N VAL A 113 3.17 9.18 -0.52
CA VAL A 113 2.08 10.15 -0.30
C VAL A 113 2.04 10.52 1.18
N GLN A 114 1.92 11.82 1.44
CA GLN A 114 1.79 12.38 2.78
C GLN A 114 0.41 13.03 2.88
N ILE A 115 -0.38 12.63 3.86
CA ILE A 115 -1.69 13.24 4.13
C ILE A 115 -1.54 14.18 5.32
N PHE A 116 -1.96 15.43 5.12
CA PHE A 116 -1.97 16.47 6.14
C PHE A 116 -3.41 16.78 6.56
N LYS A 117 -3.59 17.09 7.85
CA LYS A 117 -4.83 17.66 8.41
C LYS A 117 -4.52 18.97 9.10
#